data_AF-A0A7C6FXM3-F1
#
_entry.id   AF-A0A7C6FXM3-F1
#
_cell.length_a   1.000
_cell.length_b   1.000
_cell.length_c   1.000
_cell.angle_alpha   90.00
_cell.angle_beta   90.00
_cell.angle_gamma   90.00
#
_symmetry.space_group_name_H-M   'P 1'
#
loop_
_entity.id
_entity.type
_entity.pdbx_description
1 polymer ?
#
loop_
_entity_poly.entity_id
_entity_poly.type
_entity_poly.pdbx_seq_one_letter_code
_entity_poly.pdbx_strand_id
1 'polypeptide(L)'
;MKCYIVSCFAGFMALDEDFNLLDYELFPNSDLLKKWVEMQEKSISFEETHLLDKIGKRCDEIIVETDKSSYHYRNLKYHSKLSFKIPSKGGDYLRSNLDEVLLETGFLNTKNELKDIIRQLSMQITEIKLKESSESDDLLLIQAIHSVEELEESEVKLVERIREWYPIHFPELDQVSDHSQYVELVSKYGTRDAIINSGSLDFDEDSWVSLGAELSKTDLEVIRGFAQTIESMQKSKKSIANYVDQKMEEMAPNLRDLTGPSLGAKIIAHTGGIRRLALLPSSTVQILGAEKALFRHLKTGEKPPKHGLIYQHPDVRGSRWWIRGKVARALAGKISLAARKDYFSGEYDPSIKEGFQIKLEEIKKSNPFPKRTGKSEKKKKQGKKRKRKKDKFRYNKGDYSY
;
A
#
# COMPACT_ATOMS: atom_id res chain seq x y z
N MET A 1 32.13 -36.02 20.65
CA MET A 1 32.60 -34.84 19.91
C MET A 1 31.43 -33.96 19.52
N LYS A 2 31.51 -32.67 19.83
CA LYS A 2 30.54 -31.66 19.39
C LYS A 2 30.97 -31.08 18.04
N CYS A 3 30.01 -30.73 17.18
CA CYS A 3 30.31 -30.05 15.93
C CYS A 3 29.32 -28.91 15.64
N TYR A 4 29.73 -28.03 14.74
CA TYR A 4 28.93 -26.92 14.22
C TYR A 4 28.64 -27.15 12.75
N ILE A 5 27.38 -27.06 12.35
CA ILE A 5 26.97 -27.04 10.96
C ILE A 5 26.50 -25.65 10.62
N VAL A 6 27.15 -25.07 9.62
CA VAL A 6 27.00 -23.68 9.22
C VAL A 6 26.86 -23.59 7.72
N SER A 7 25.96 -22.72 7.27
CA SER A 7 25.74 -22.42 5.86
C SER A 7 26.46 -21.14 5.45
N CYS A 8 26.90 -21.11 4.20
CA CYS A 8 27.41 -19.93 3.52
C CYS A 8 26.87 -19.89 2.09
N PHE A 9 27.20 -18.86 1.31
CA PHE A 9 26.74 -18.74 -0.08
C PHE A 9 27.24 -19.89 -0.98
N ALA A 10 28.34 -20.54 -0.60
CA ALA A 10 28.96 -21.62 -1.35
C ALA A 10 28.47 -23.02 -0.94
N GLY A 11 27.70 -23.16 0.13
CA GLY A 11 27.22 -24.47 0.61
C GLY A 11 27.20 -24.61 2.13
N PHE A 12 27.28 -25.85 2.60
CA PHE A 12 27.25 -26.22 4.01
C PHE A 12 28.60 -26.77 4.47
N MET A 13 29.00 -26.42 5.68
CA MET A 13 30.28 -26.81 6.27
C MET A 13 30.06 -27.36 7.68
N ALA A 14 30.83 -28.39 8.03
CA ALA A 14 30.88 -28.96 9.35
C ALA A 14 32.23 -28.66 10.01
N LEU A 15 32.20 -28.00 11.16
CA LEU A 15 33.38 -27.65 11.95
C LEU A 15 33.38 -28.40 13.29
N ASP A 16 34.54 -28.77 13.82
CA ASP A 16 34.66 -29.34 15.17
C ASP A 16 34.64 -28.26 16.27
N GLU A 17 34.94 -28.64 17.52
CA GLU A 17 35.00 -27.72 18.66
C GLU A 17 36.13 -26.69 18.57
N ASP A 18 37.20 -27.05 17.87
CA ASP A 18 38.40 -26.23 17.64
C ASP A 18 38.34 -25.45 16.30
N PHE A 19 37.21 -25.54 15.60
CA PHE A 19 36.91 -24.94 14.31
C PHE A 19 37.69 -25.49 13.10
N ASN A 20 38.21 -26.72 13.19
CA ASN A 20 38.75 -27.41 12.04
C ASN A 20 37.63 -27.93 11.14
N LEU A 21 37.85 -27.91 9.83
CA LEU A 21 36.91 -28.39 8.83
C LEU A 21 36.85 -29.92 8.84
N LEU A 22 35.68 -30.48 9.19
CA LEU A 22 35.44 -31.92 9.26
C LEU A 22 34.95 -32.51 7.93
N ASP A 23 33.99 -31.84 7.31
CA ASP A 23 33.35 -32.23 6.05
C ASP A 23 32.56 -31.04 5.50
N TYR A 24 32.18 -31.09 4.22
CA TYR A 24 31.44 -30.02 3.56
C TYR A 24 30.64 -30.54 2.37
N GLU A 25 29.61 -29.78 2.01
CA GLU A 25 28.81 -29.98 0.80
C GLU A 25 28.69 -28.63 0.09
N LEU A 26 29.41 -28.48 -1.01
CA LEU A 26 29.48 -27.23 -1.78
C LEU A 26 28.52 -27.23 -2.96
N PHE A 27 28.05 -26.04 -3.29
CA PHE A 27 27.24 -25.78 -4.47
C PHE A 27 28.14 -25.65 -5.71
N PRO A 28 27.72 -26.19 -6.86
CA PRO A 28 28.42 -25.96 -8.12
C PRO A 28 28.45 -24.46 -8.47
N ASN A 29 29.59 -23.95 -8.94
CA ASN A 29 29.73 -22.55 -9.34
C ASN A 29 28.73 -22.13 -10.44
N SER A 30 28.35 -23.06 -11.34
CA SER A 30 27.34 -22.82 -12.38
C SER A 30 25.93 -22.59 -11.82
N ASP A 31 25.61 -23.19 -10.67
CA ASP A 31 24.26 -23.22 -10.10
C ASP A 31 24.15 -22.46 -8.77
N LEU A 32 25.17 -21.68 -8.42
CA LEU A 32 25.30 -20.97 -7.15
C LEU A 32 24.06 -20.13 -6.82
N LEU A 33 23.53 -19.40 -7.80
CA LEU A 33 22.34 -18.57 -7.66
C LEU A 33 21.09 -19.42 -7.36
N LYS A 34 20.89 -20.49 -8.13
CA LYS A 34 19.74 -21.39 -7.96
C LYS A 34 19.80 -22.07 -6.60
N LYS A 35 20.96 -22.57 -6.20
CA LYS A 35 21.18 -23.20 -4.90
C LYS A 35 21.03 -22.23 -3.74
N TRP A 36 21.47 -20.99 -3.91
CA TRP A 36 21.24 -19.94 -2.92
C TRP A 36 19.75 -19.65 -2.74
N VAL A 37 18.98 -19.59 -3.83
CA VAL A 37 17.51 -19.42 -3.77
C VAL A 37 16.85 -20.61 -3.06
N GLU A 38 17.20 -21.85 -3.44
CA GLU A 38 16.73 -23.08 -2.78
C GLU A 38 17.06 -23.07 -1.28
N MET A 39 18.24 -22.55 -0.89
CA MET A 39 18.65 -22.46 0.51
C MET A 39 17.80 -21.48 1.33
N GLN A 40 17.28 -20.42 0.71
CA GLN A 40 16.40 -19.44 1.37
C GLN A 40 14.97 -19.98 1.59
N GLU A 41 14.61 -21.09 0.94
CA GLU A 41 13.33 -21.73 1.20
C GLU A 41 13.26 -22.30 2.62
N LYS A 42 12.04 -22.49 3.13
CA LYS A 42 11.81 -23.06 4.46
C LYS A 42 12.12 -24.56 4.53
N SER A 43 12.36 -25.21 3.39
CA SER A 43 12.71 -26.63 3.27
C SER A 43 14.21 -26.85 3.59
N ILE A 44 14.56 -28.07 3.99
CA ILE A 44 15.97 -28.47 4.16
C ILE A 44 16.48 -28.90 2.79
N SER A 45 17.65 -28.39 2.38
CA SER A 45 18.22 -28.77 1.09
C SER A 45 18.79 -30.19 1.12
N PHE A 46 19.02 -30.76 -0.06
CA PHE A 46 19.64 -32.07 -0.17
C PHE A 46 21.05 -32.08 0.42
N GLU A 47 21.84 -31.05 0.13
CA GLU A 47 23.22 -30.87 0.59
C GLU A 47 23.29 -30.79 2.13
N GLU A 48 22.37 -30.04 2.73
CA GLU A 48 22.25 -29.91 4.20
C GLU A 48 21.94 -31.27 4.84
N THR A 49 20.98 -32.01 4.27
CA THR A 49 20.57 -33.33 4.75
C THR A 49 21.71 -34.35 4.60
N HIS A 50 22.41 -34.31 3.48
CA HIS A 50 23.52 -35.22 3.18
C HIS A 50 24.70 -35.00 4.13
N LEU A 51 25.07 -33.74 4.39
CA LEU A 51 26.10 -33.39 5.37
C LEU A 51 25.72 -33.85 6.78
N LEU A 52 24.47 -33.62 7.18
CA LEU A 52 23.94 -34.07 8.47
C LEU A 52 24.00 -35.59 8.64
N ASP A 53 23.66 -36.36 7.60
CA ASP A 53 23.72 -37.83 7.60
C ASP A 53 25.17 -38.35 7.68
N LYS A 54 26.14 -37.68 7.05
CA LYS A 54 27.57 -38.01 7.13
C LYS A 54 28.13 -37.75 8.53
N ILE A 55 27.88 -36.56 9.08
CA ILE A 55 28.44 -36.09 10.35
C ILE A 55 27.75 -36.73 11.56
N GLY A 56 26.46 -37.06 11.47
CA GLY A 56 25.68 -37.65 12.56
C GLY A 56 26.20 -38.98 13.09
N LYS A 57 26.99 -39.71 12.29
CA LYS A 57 27.71 -40.92 12.71
C LYS A 57 28.92 -40.63 13.61
N ARG A 58 29.57 -39.49 13.40
CA ARG A 58 30.87 -39.14 14.01
C ARG A 58 30.75 -38.24 15.23
N CYS A 59 29.63 -37.54 15.37
CA CYS A 59 29.41 -36.55 16.43
C CYS A 59 28.31 -36.97 17.41
N ASP A 60 28.44 -36.53 18.65
CA ASP A 60 27.49 -36.79 19.74
C ASP A 60 26.47 -35.64 19.86
N GLU A 61 26.92 -34.42 19.62
CA GLU A 61 26.12 -33.19 19.65
C GLU A 61 26.41 -32.36 18.40
N ILE A 62 25.38 -31.87 17.73
CA ILE A 62 25.48 -31.08 16.50
C ILE A 62 24.74 -29.75 16.72
N ILE A 63 25.45 -28.63 16.63
CA ILE A 63 24.84 -27.30 16.64
C ILE A 63 24.64 -26.85 15.19
N VAL A 64 23.40 -26.70 14.76
CA VAL A 64 23.04 -26.15 13.45
C VAL A 64 22.74 -24.66 13.57
N GLU A 65 23.42 -23.83 12.78
CA GLU A 65 23.10 -22.41 12.62
C GLU A 65 22.12 -22.22 11.48
N THR A 66 20.83 -22.06 11.81
CA THR A 66 19.75 -21.95 10.82
C THR A 66 18.59 -21.15 11.40
N ASP A 67 17.99 -20.29 10.59
CA ASP A 67 16.75 -19.55 10.90
C ASP A 67 15.49 -20.38 10.63
N LYS A 68 15.65 -21.58 10.05
CA LYS A 68 14.56 -22.53 9.81
C LYS A 68 14.04 -23.10 11.14
N SER A 69 12.73 -23.34 11.17
CA SER A 69 12.09 -23.96 12.33
C SER A 69 12.62 -25.38 12.57
N SER A 70 12.83 -25.75 13.84
CA SER A 70 13.22 -27.10 14.24
C SER A 70 12.25 -28.18 13.77
N TYR A 71 11.00 -27.80 13.43
CA TYR A 71 10.00 -28.68 12.81
C TYR A 71 10.53 -29.37 11.54
N HIS A 72 11.28 -28.65 10.70
CA HIS A 72 11.75 -29.18 9.42
C HIS A 72 12.78 -30.30 9.59
N TYR A 73 13.49 -30.34 10.72
CA TYR A 73 14.56 -31.30 11.01
C TYR A 73 14.07 -32.57 11.72
N ARG A 74 12.76 -32.70 12.00
CA ARG A 74 12.19 -33.79 12.82
C ARG A 74 12.37 -35.18 12.20
N ASN A 75 12.35 -35.27 10.87
CA ASN A 75 12.41 -36.55 10.15
C ASN A 75 13.84 -37.02 9.86
N LEU A 76 14.85 -36.30 10.36
CA LEU A 76 16.26 -36.65 10.15
C LEU A 76 16.70 -37.77 11.09
N LYS A 77 17.57 -38.66 10.59
CA LYS A 77 18.04 -39.85 11.33
C LYS A 77 18.69 -39.52 12.68
N TYR A 78 19.41 -38.40 12.74
CA TYR A 78 20.16 -37.98 13.93
C TYR A 78 19.52 -36.78 14.65
N HIS A 79 18.20 -36.59 14.50
CA HIS A 79 17.47 -35.45 15.06
C HIS A 79 17.71 -35.25 16.57
N SER A 80 17.81 -36.35 17.35
CA SER A 80 18.04 -36.30 18.79
C SER A 80 19.38 -35.66 19.20
N LYS A 81 20.34 -35.56 18.27
CA LYS A 81 21.65 -34.94 18.49
C LYS A 81 21.70 -33.47 18.07
N LEU A 82 20.64 -32.96 17.43
CA LEU A 82 20.61 -31.61 16.87
C LEU A 82 20.18 -30.58 17.92
N SER A 83 20.93 -29.48 17.96
CA SER A 83 20.57 -28.27 18.68
C SER A 83 20.69 -27.08 17.71
N PHE A 84 19.87 -26.06 17.90
CA PHE A 84 19.77 -24.93 16.97
C PHE A 84 20.18 -23.64 17.68
N LYS A 85 21.14 -22.91 17.11
CA LYS A 85 21.65 -21.67 17.71
C LYS A 85 22.04 -20.65 16.66
N ILE A 86 21.54 -19.41 16.80
CA ILE A 86 21.91 -18.27 15.97
C ILE A 86 22.26 -17.08 16.88
N PRO A 87 23.45 -16.48 16.76
CA PRO A 87 24.63 -16.99 16.04
C PRO A 87 25.27 -18.17 16.78
N SER A 88 25.92 -19.06 16.05
CA SER A 88 26.77 -20.12 16.61
C SER A 88 28.25 -19.71 16.57
N LYS A 89 29.07 -20.33 17.43
CA LYS A 89 30.52 -20.06 17.45
C LYS A 89 31.19 -20.46 16.12
N GLY A 90 30.77 -21.58 15.54
CA GLY A 90 31.27 -22.02 14.24
C GLY A 90 30.91 -21.04 13.12
N GLY A 91 29.75 -20.39 13.18
CA GLY A 91 29.35 -19.40 12.17
C GLY A 91 30.13 -18.11 12.29
N ASP A 92 30.41 -17.66 13.51
CA ASP A 92 31.27 -16.48 13.74
C ASP A 92 32.70 -16.74 13.24
N TYR A 93 33.23 -17.94 13.45
CA TYR A 93 34.51 -18.36 12.90
C TYR A 93 34.49 -18.39 11.37
N LEU A 94 33.50 -19.06 10.78
CA LEU A 94 33.38 -19.18 9.32
C LEU A 94 33.27 -17.81 8.64
N ARG A 95 32.48 -16.89 9.21
CA ARG A 95 32.35 -15.52 8.69
C ARG A 95 33.65 -14.73 8.76
N SER A 96 34.48 -15.00 9.77
CA SER A 96 35.75 -14.29 9.98
C SER A 96 36.87 -14.84 9.09
N ASN A 97 36.83 -16.13 8.74
CA ASN A 97 37.90 -16.83 7.99
C ASN A 97 37.37 -17.49 6.70
N LEU A 98 36.36 -16.88 6.07
CA LEU A 98 35.63 -17.47 4.96
C LEU A 98 36.53 -17.76 3.75
N ASP A 99 37.50 -16.90 3.49
CA ASP A 99 38.48 -17.05 2.42
C ASP A 99 39.39 -18.26 2.65
N GLU A 100 39.84 -18.48 3.88
CA GLU A 100 40.73 -19.58 4.24
C GLU A 100 40.01 -20.92 4.16
N VAL A 101 38.79 -21.00 4.72
CA VAL A 101 37.98 -22.23 4.67
C VAL A 101 37.61 -22.57 3.22
N LEU A 102 37.23 -21.58 2.40
CA LEU A 102 36.89 -21.84 0.99
C LEU A 102 38.11 -22.23 0.12
N LEU A 103 39.31 -21.77 0.46
CA LEU A 103 40.54 -22.26 -0.16
C LEU A 103 40.85 -23.71 0.24
N GLU A 104 40.67 -24.05 1.52
CA GLU A 104 40.88 -25.42 2.02
C GLU A 104 39.95 -26.42 1.33
N THR A 105 38.71 -26.04 1.06
CA THR A 105 37.74 -26.88 0.33
C THR A 105 38.01 -27.00 -1.19
N GLY A 106 38.93 -26.20 -1.74
CA GLY A 106 39.16 -26.10 -3.19
C GLY A 106 38.07 -25.37 -3.96
N PHE A 107 37.14 -24.68 -3.29
CA PHE A 107 36.12 -23.85 -3.94
C PHE A 107 36.72 -22.61 -4.60
N LEU A 108 37.73 -22.03 -3.95
CA LEU A 108 38.53 -20.93 -4.48
C LEU A 108 39.90 -21.45 -4.91
N ASN A 109 40.42 -20.93 -6.03
CA ASN A 109 41.84 -21.15 -6.37
C ASN A 109 42.72 -20.03 -5.81
N THR A 110 42.17 -18.82 -5.68
CA THR A 110 42.88 -17.65 -5.14
C THR A 110 41.99 -16.80 -4.22
N LYS A 111 42.59 -16.11 -3.24
CA LYS A 111 41.85 -15.19 -2.33
C LYS A 111 41.12 -14.05 -3.07
N ASN A 112 41.59 -13.67 -4.25
CA ASN A 112 41.00 -12.58 -5.02
C ASN A 112 39.67 -12.97 -5.69
N GLU A 113 39.47 -14.26 -6.04
CA GLU A 113 38.25 -14.75 -6.68
C GLU A 113 37.00 -14.58 -5.80
N LEU A 114 37.15 -14.66 -4.47
CA LEU A 114 36.04 -14.57 -3.53
C LEU A 114 35.23 -13.28 -3.71
N LYS A 115 35.93 -12.14 -3.86
CA LYS A 115 35.27 -10.84 -4.00
C LYS A 115 34.47 -10.74 -5.30
N ASP A 116 35.00 -11.30 -6.38
CA ASP A 116 34.32 -11.28 -7.67
C ASP A 116 33.10 -12.20 -7.68
N ILE A 117 33.21 -13.41 -7.11
CA ILE A 117 32.08 -14.34 -6.98
C ILE A 117 30.97 -13.72 -6.13
N ILE A 118 31.30 -13.17 -4.95
CA ILE A 118 30.31 -12.51 -4.08
C ILE A 118 29.66 -11.34 -4.79
N ARG A 119 30.43 -10.50 -5.49
CA ARG A 119 29.89 -9.36 -6.22
C ARG A 119 28.93 -9.80 -7.33
N GLN A 120 29.32 -10.79 -8.13
CA GLN A 120 28.47 -11.33 -9.20
C GLN A 120 27.18 -11.93 -8.64
N LEU A 121 27.29 -12.78 -7.61
CA LEU A 121 26.13 -13.38 -6.95
C LEU A 121 25.22 -12.29 -6.34
N SER A 122 25.80 -11.28 -5.68
CA SER A 122 25.03 -10.18 -5.10
C SER A 122 24.27 -9.37 -6.16
N MET A 123 24.87 -9.13 -7.33
CA MET A 123 24.18 -8.48 -8.44
C MET A 123 23.02 -9.33 -8.93
N GLN A 124 23.24 -10.62 -9.17
CA GLN A 124 22.20 -11.54 -9.63
C GLN A 124 21.03 -11.66 -8.63
N ILE A 125 21.34 -11.79 -7.33
CA ILE A 125 20.33 -11.81 -6.27
C ILE A 125 19.53 -10.51 -6.26
N THR A 126 20.20 -9.37 -6.43
CA THR A 126 19.54 -8.06 -6.48
C THR A 126 18.62 -7.95 -7.68
N GLU A 127 19.05 -8.41 -8.85
CA GLU A 127 18.22 -8.44 -10.07
C GLU A 127 16.96 -9.30 -9.89
N ILE A 128 17.06 -10.49 -9.28
CA ILE A 128 15.91 -11.34 -8.99
C ILE A 128 14.95 -10.62 -8.05
N LYS A 129 15.44 -10.10 -6.91
CA LYS A 129 14.60 -9.41 -5.93
C LYS A 129 13.94 -8.16 -6.50
N LEU A 130 14.61 -7.44 -7.40
CA LEU A 130 14.04 -6.29 -8.10
C LEU A 130 12.91 -6.71 -9.04
N LYS A 131 13.10 -7.78 -9.82
CA LYS A 131 12.05 -8.32 -10.70
C LYS A 131 10.84 -8.77 -9.89
N GLU A 132 11.03 -9.57 -8.84
CA GLU A 132 9.95 -9.99 -7.93
C GLU A 132 9.19 -8.81 -7.33
N SER A 133 9.91 -7.75 -6.91
CA SER A 133 9.25 -6.56 -6.38
C SER A 133 8.45 -5.79 -7.43
N SER A 134 8.91 -5.79 -8.69
CA SER A 134 8.28 -5.09 -9.81
C SER A 134 7.05 -5.84 -10.35
N GLU A 135 7.01 -7.16 -10.16
CA GLU A 135 5.88 -8.03 -10.55
C GLU A 135 4.70 -7.96 -9.59
N SER A 136 4.81 -7.24 -8.46
CA SER A 136 3.70 -7.12 -7.52
C SER A 136 2.52 -6.36 -8.14
N ASP A 137 1.38 -7.05 -8.29
CA ASP A 137 0.14 -6.50 -8.85
C ASP A 137 -0.34 -5.23 -8.12
N ASP A 138 -0.01 -5.12 -6.83
CA ASP A 138 -0.26 -3.94 -6.01
C ASP A 138 0.28 -2.67 -6.65
N LEU A 139 1.44 -2.70 -7.30
CA LEU A 139 2.04 -1.50 -7.90
C LEU A 139 1.19 -0.93 -9.03
N LEU A 140 0.67 -1.79 -9.91
CA LEU A 140 -0.18 -1.36 -11.02
C LEU A 140 -1.50 -0.78 -10.50
N LEU A 141 -2.09 -1.40 -9.48
CA LEU A 141 -3.29 -0.89 -8.81
C LEU A 141 -3.04 0.50 -8.21
N ILE A 142 -1.90 0.70 -7.55
CA ILE A 142 -1.51 1.97 -6.92
C ILE A 142 -1.36 3.08 -7.97
N GLN A 143 -0.68 2.80 -9.08
CA GLN A 143 -0.53 3.79 -10.15
C GLN A 143 -1.86 4.10 -10.84
N ALA A 144 -2.71 3.10 -11.06
CA ALA A 144 -4.02 3.28 -11.64
C ALA A 144 -4.93 4.18 -10.78
N ILE A 145 -4.98 3.97 -9.46
CA ILE A 145 -5.84 4.80 -8.59
C ILE A 145 -5.31 6.24 -8.46
N HIS A 146 -3.99 6.45 -8.40
CA HIS A 146 -3.41 7.80 -8.45
C HIS A 146 -3.75 8.50 -9.77
N SER A 147 -3.69 7.77 -10.88
CA SER A 147 -4.06 8.33 -12.20
C SER A 147 -5.52 8.75 -12.23
N VAL A 148 -6.43 7.98 -11.62
CA VAL A 148 -7.84 8.38 -11.48
C VAL A 148 -7.97 9.67 -10.66
N GLU A 149 -7.25 9.80 -9.55
CA GLU A 149 -7.29 11.00 -8.70
C GLU A 149 -6.76 12.25 -9.42
N GLU A 150 -5.66 12.12 -10.16
CA GLU A 150 -5.08 13.22 -10.95
C GLU A 150 -6.00 13.65 -12.10
N LEU A 151 -6.65 12.68 -12.76
CA LEU A 151 -7.64 12.96 -13.80
C LEU A 151 -8.89 13.63 -13.20
N GLU A 152 -9.37 13.18 -12.03
CA GLU A 152 -10.50 13.83 -11.33
C GLU A 152 -10.19 15.29 -10.97
N GLU A 153 -8.99 15.56 -10.43
CA GLU A 153 -8.59 16.93 -10.09
C GLU A 153 -8.47 17.82 -11.33
N SER A 154 -7.89 17.28 -12.40
CA SER A 154 -7.71 17.99 -13.67
C SER A 154 -9.06 18.27 -14.35
N GLU A 155 -9.96 17.29 -14.33
CA GLU A 155 -11.32 17.42 -14.89
C GLU A 155 -12.08 18.58 -14.29
N VAL A 156 -12.08 18.73 -12.97
CA VAL A 156 -12.77 19.84 -12.31
C VAL A 156 -12.29 21.19 -12.85
N LYS A 157 -10.97 21.39 -12.93
CA LYS A 157 -10.38 22.66 -13.41
C LYS A 157 -10.68 22.93 -14.89
N LEU A 158 -10.63 21.90 -15.73
CA LEU A 158 -10.90 22.04 -17.16
C LEU A 158 -12.38 22.27 -17.45
N VAL A 159 -13.28 21.62 -16.70
CA VAL A 159 -14.72 21.87 -16.78
C VAL A 159 -15.06 23.28 -16.31
N GLU A 160 -14.47 23.76 -15.22
CA GLU A 160 -14.63 25.17 -14.80
C GLU A 160 -14.20 26.12 -15.92
N ARG A 161 -13.07 25.85 -16.59
CA ARG A 161 -12.60 26.66 -17.71
C ARG A 161 -13.56 26.67 -18.90
N ILE A 162 -14.13 25.52 -19.28
CA ILE A 162 -15.06 25.49 -20.42
C ILE A 162 -16.38 26.18 -20.09
N ARG A 163 -16.81 26.12 -18.82
CA ARG A 163 -17.98 26.83 -18.30
C ARG A 163 -17.76 28.34 -18.13
N GLU A 164 -16.52 28.81 -18.19
CA GLU A 164 -16.23 30.25 -18.31
C GLU A 164 -16.10 30.68 -19.77
N TRP A 165 -15.63 29.79 -20.66
CA TRP A 165 -15.30 30.14 -22.05
C TRP A 165 -16.51 30.07 -22.98
N TYR A 166 -17.27 28.97 -22.95
CA TYR A 166 -18.37 28.75 -23.87
C TYR A 166 -19.57 29.71 -23.68
N PRO A 167 -19.88 30.21 -22.46
CA PRO A 167 -20.91 31.23 -22.28
C PRO A 167 -20.69 32.54 -23.04
N ILE A 168 -19.48 32.83 -23.53
CA ILE A 168 -19.27 33.97 -24.44
C ILE A 168 -20.14 33.81 -25.70
N HIS A 169 -20.35 32.57 -26.16
CA HIS A 169 -21.16 32.23 -27.32
C HIS A 169 -22.61 31.85 -26.99
N PHE A 170 -22.81 31.06 -25.93
CA PHE A 170 -24.13 30.55 -25.55
C PHE A 170 -24.29 30.52 -24.01
N PRO A 171 -24.56 31.68 -23.37
CA PRO A 171 -24.72 31.79 -21.92
C PRO A 171 -25.80 30.86 -21.35
N GLU A 172 -26.86 30.62 -22.12
CA GLU A 172 -28.02 29.87 -21.70
C GLU A 172 -27.73 28.39 -21.41
N LEU A 173 -26.64 27.85 -21.99
CA LEU A 173 -26.23 26.47 -21.74
C LEU A 173 -25.83 26.21 -20.28
N ASP A 174 -25.54 27.26 -19.49
CA ASP A 174 -25.19 27.11 -18.08
C ASP A 174 -26.34 26.53 -17.23
N GLN A 175 -27.58 26.52 -17.74
CA GLN A 175 -28.70 25.82 -17.12
C GLN A 175 -28.46 24.30 -16.98
N VAL A 176 -27.60 23.71 -17.81
CA VAL A 176 -27.22 22.31 -17.70
C VAL A 176 -26.35 22.11 -16.46
N SER A 177 -26.94 21.56 -15.40
CA SER A 177 -26.24 21.33 -14.14
C SER A 177 -25.21 20.20 -14.23
N ASP A 178 -25.42 19.20 -15.09
CA ASP A 178 -24.46 18.11 -15.25
C ASP A 178 -23.25 18.56 -16.08
N HIS A 179 -22.06 18.41 -15.50
CA HIS A 179 -20.80 18.75 -16.12
C HIS A 179 -20.48 17.84 -17.31
N SER A 180 -20.82 16.55 -17.21
CA SER A 180 -20.53 15.59 -18.28
C SER A 180 -21.40 15.87 -19.50
N GLN A 181 -22.70 16.07 -19.29
CA GLN A 181 -23.63 16.46 -20.34
C GLN A 181 -23.25 17.80 -20.99
N TYR A 182 -22.85 18.81 -20.19
CA TYR A 182 -22.40 20.10 -20.73
C TYR A 182 -21.21 19.93 -21.69
N VAL A 183 -20.18 19.20 -21.26
CA VAL A 183 -18.99 18.94 -22.08
C VAL A 183 -19.35 18.15 -23.34
N GLU A 184 -20.22 17.15 -23.24
CA GLU A 184 -20.68 16.36 -24.38
C GLU A 184 -21.39 17.23 -25.42
N LEU A 185 -22.27 18.14 -24.99
CA LEU A 185 -23.01 19.04 -25.90
C LEU A 185 -22.05 19.96 -26.66
N VAL A 186 -21.10 20.60 -25.95
CA VAL A 186 -20.12 21.50 -26.57
C VAL A 186 -19.18 20.73 -27.50
N SER A 187 -18.72 19.54 -27.09
CA SER A 187 -17.85 18.66 -27.88
C SER A 187 -18.51 18.19 -29.18
N LYS A 188 -19.77 17.79 -29.10
CA LYS A 188 -20.49 17.16 -30.22
C LYS A 188 -21.01 18.19 -31.22
N TYR A 189 -21.68 19.24 -30.73
CA TYR A 189 -22.46 20.16 -31.56
C TYR A 189 -21.73 21.49 -31.84
N GLY A 190 -20.99 22.02 -30.86
CA GLY A 190 -20.18 23.24 -31.02
C GLY A 190 -20.98 24.54 -31.13
N THR A 191 -21.85 24.70 -32.12
CA THR A 191 -22.66 25.91 -32.31
C THR A 191 -23.94 25.88 -31.47
N ARG A 192 -24.42 27.05 -31.03
CA ARG A 192 -25.69 27.17 -30.28
C ARG A 192 -26.88 26.57 -31.04
N ASP A 193 -26.98 26.82 -32.34
CA ASP A 193 -28.09 26.32 -33.16
C ASP A 193 -28.09 24.78 -33.25
N ALA A 194 -26.90 24.16 -33.34
CA ALA A 194 -26.78 22.71 -33.38
C ALA A 194 -27.13 22.06 -32.03
N ILE A 195 -26.88 22.75 -30.91
CA ILE A 195 -27.28 22.31 -29.57
C ILE A 195 -28.79 22.44 -29.39
N ILE A 196 -29.39 23.56 -29.79
CA ILE A 196 -30.85 23.76 -29.67
C ILE A 196 -31.59 22.72 -30.52
N ASN A 197 -31.16 22.52 -31.77
CA ASN A 197 -31.75 21.56 -32.69
C ASN A 197 -31.47 20.09 -32.33
N SER A 198 -30.62 19.80 -31.34
CA SER A 198 -30.33 18.43 -30.95
C SER A 198 -31.46 17.80 -30.13
N GLY A 199 -32.42 18.59 -29.64
CA GLY A 199 -33.50 18.14 -28.77
C GLY A 199 -33.01 17.53 -27.46
N SER A 200 -31.75 17.77 -27.09
CA SER A 200 -31.12 17.18 -25.90
C SER A 200 -31.43 17.96 -24.62
N LEU A 201 -32.10 19.10 -24.76
CA LEU A 201 -32.50 20.00 -23.69
C LEU A 201 -33.90 20.51 -24.02
N ASP A 202 -34.77 20.57 -23.01
CA ASP A 202 -36.09 21.17 -23.10
C ASP A 202 -35.95 22.69 -23.10
N PHE A 203 -35.58 23.24 -24.26
CA PHE A 203 -35.62 24.68 -24.48
C PHE A 203 -37.00 25.06 -25.00
N ASP A 204 -37.67 26.00 -24.33
CA ASP A 204 -38.88 26.62 -24.87
C ASP A 204 -38.52 27.35 -26.18
N GLU A 205 -38.93 26.80 -27.33
CA GLU A 205 -38.60 27.30 -28.68
C GLU A 205 -38.97 28.79 -28.89
N ASP A 206 -39.95 29.30 -28.13
CA ASP A 206 -40.49 30.66 -28.28
C ASP A 206 -39.79 31.73 -27.42
N SER A 207 -38.77 31.40 -26.59
CA SER A 207 -38.29 32.33 -25.54
C SER A 207 -36.81 32.72 -25.49
N TRP A 208 -35.95 32.28 -26.41
CA TRP A 208 -34.51 32.60 -26.29
C TRP A 208 -33.90 33.19 -27.57
N VAL A 209 -33.90 34.52 -27.65
CA VAL A 209 -32.85 35.24 -28.38
C VAL A 209 -31.59 35.09 -27.54
N SER A 210 -30.68 34.17 -27.91
CA SER A 210 -29.42 34.01 -27.18
C SER A 210 -28.68 35.35 -27.13
N LEU A 211 -28.30 35.77 -25.92
CA LEU A 211 -27.58 37.02 -25.70
C LEU A 211 -26.06 36.88 -25.95
N GLY A 212 -25.62 35.68 -26.32
CA GLY A 212 -24.22 35.38 -26.59
C GLY A 212 -23.70 35.99 -27.88
N ALA A 213 -22.39 36.26 -27.90
CA ALA A 213 -21.72 36.79 -29.07
C ALA A 213 -21.63 35.75 -30.19
N GLU A 214 -21.72 36.21 -31.43
CA GLU A 214 -21.35 35.39 -32.58
C GLU A 214 -19.82 35.25 -32.62
N LEU A 215 -19.35 34.00 -32.49
CA LEU A 215 -17.95 33.67 -32.58
C LEU A 215 -17.60 33.20 -33.99
N SER A 216 -16.34 33.40 -34.40
CA SER A 216 -15.86 32.86 -35.67
C SER A 216 -15.83 31.33 -35.63
N LYS A 217 -15.91 30.69 -36.81
CA LYS A 217 -15.80 29.22 -36.90
C LYS A 217 -14.49 28.72 -36.31
N THR A 218 -13.40 29.45 -36.51
CA THR A 218 -12.08 29.14 -35.95
C THR A 218 -12.08 29.18 -34.43
N ASP A 219 -12.76 30.16 -33.81
CA ASP A 219 -12.85 30.23 -32.34
C ASP A 219 -13.67 29.08 -31.77
N LEU A 220 -14.80 28.77 -32.42
CA LEU A 220 -15.67 27.65 -32.01
C LEU A 220 -14.99 26.30 -32.18
N GLU A 221 -14.18 26.11 -33.23
CA GLU A 221 -13.36 24.90 -33.42
C GLU A 221 -12.36 24.70 -32.28
N VAL A 222 -11.72 25.77 -31.81
CA VAL A 222 -10.79 25.70 -30.66
C VAL A 222 -11.55 25.32 -29.38
N ILE A 223 -12.69 25.94 -29.10
CA ILE A 223 -13.50 25.62 -27.91
C ILE A 223 -14.01 24.17 -27.98
N ARG A 224 -14.45 23.73 -29.15
CA ARG A 224 -14.89 22.35 -29.37
C ARG A 224 -13.74 21.35 -29.19
N GLY A 225 -12.54 21.64 -29.69
CA GLY A 225 -11.36 20.80 -29.48
C GLY A 225 -10.98 20.70 -28.00
N PHE A 226 -11.14 21.78 -27.24
CA PHE A 226 -10.98 21.76 -25.79
C PHE A 226 -12.03 20.86 -25.11
N ALA A 227 -13.31 20.97 -25.49
CA ALA A 227 -14.38 20.10 -25.01
C ALA A 227 -14.11 18.61 -25.30
N GLN A 228 -13.67 18.29 -26.52
CA GLN A 228 -13.31 16.93 -26.93
C GLN A 228 -12.15 16.35 -26.11
N THR A 229 -11.19 17.19 -25.73
CA THR A 229 -10.09 16.79 -24.85
C THR A 229 -10.62 16.41 -23.46
N ILE A 230 -11.54 17.21 -22.89
CA ILE A 230 -12.18 16.91 -21.61
C ILE A 230 -12.99 15.62 -21.70
N GLU A 231 -13.77 15.44 -22.77
CA GLU A 231 -14.57 14.22 -22.99
C GLU A 231 -13.68 12.97 -23.11
N SER A 232 -12.56 13.06 -23.83
CA SER A 232 -11.56 11.99 -23.91
C SER A 232 -10.96 11.66 -22.54
N MET A 233 -10.66 12.68 -21.74
CA MET A 233 -10.16 12.53 -20.38
C MET A 233 -11.17 11.82 -19.47
N GLN A 234 -12.46 12.17 -19.56
CA GLN A 234 -13.56 11.51 -18.85
C GLN A 234 -13.68 10.02 -19.22
N LYS A 235 -13.55 9.69 -20.51
CA LYS A 235 -13.54 8.30 -21.00
C LYS A 235 -12.35 7.52 -20.45
N SER A 236 -11.15 8.10 -20.49
CA SER A 236 -9.93 7.50 -19.94
C SER A 236 -10.07 7.24 -18.43
N LYS A 237 -10.54 8.23 -17.66
CA LYS A 237 -10.82 8.07 -16.22
C LYS A 237 -11.76 6.89 -15.96
N LYS A 238 -12.86 6.78 -16.70
CA LYS A 238 -13.82 5.66 -16.57
C LYS A 238 -13.16 4.31 -16.88
N SER A 239 -12.33 4.24 -17.92
CA SER A 239 -11.62 3.01 -18.28
C SER A 239 -10.64 2.58 -17.19
N ILE A 240 -9.88 3.51 -16.62
CA ILE A 240 -8.92 3.22 -15.53
C ILE A 240 -9.68 2.83 -14.25
N ALA A 241 -10.80 3.49 -13.95
CA ALA A 241 -11.64 3.12 -12.79
C ALA A 241 -12.19 1.69 -12.90
N ASN A 242 -12.59 1.26 -14.10
CA ASN A 242 -13.01 -0.13 -14.34
C ASN A 242 -11.85 -1.12 -14.16
N TYR A 243 -10.65 -0.76 -14.64
CA TYR A 243 -9.44 -1.56 -14.41
C TYR A 243 -9.11 -1.70 -12.91
N VAL A 244 -9.24 -0.61 -12.14
CA VAL A 244 -9.09 -0.64 -10.68
C VAL A 244 -10.11 -1.58 -10.04
N ASP A 245 -11.37 -1.58 -10.49
CA ASP A 245 -12.40 -2.48 -9.96
C ASP A 245 -12.06 -3.96 -10.20
N GLN A 246 -11.66 -4.29 -11.43
CA GLN A 246 -11.23 -5.65 -11.79
C GLN A 246 -10.01 -6.09 -10.98
N LYS A 247 -8.99 -5.24 -10.87
CA LYS A 247 -7.79 -5.56 -10.09
C LYS A 247 -8.07 -5.71 -8.59
N MET A 248 -8.99 -4.91 -8.05
CA MET A 248 -9.45 -5.04 -6.68
C MET A 248 -10.22 -6.34 -6.45
N GLU A 249 -10.99 -6.81 -7.43
CA GLU A 249 -11.71 -8.08 -7.36
C GLU A 249 -10.75 -9.28 -7.35
N GLU A 250 -9.70 -9.23 -8.16
CA GLU A 250 -8.65 -10.27 -8.21
C GLU A 250 -7.82 -10.30 -6.92
N MET A 251 -7.38 -9.14 -6.43
CA MET A 251 -6.39 -9.03 -5.36
C MET A 251 -7.00 -8.96 -3.95
N ALA A 252 -8.10 -8.23 -3.81
CA ALA A 252 -8.66 -7.86 -2.51
C ALA A 252 -10.21 -7.88 -2.51
N PRO A 253 -10.84 -9.03 -2.81
CA PRO A 253 -12.28 -9.13 -2.96
C PRO A 253 -13.04 -8.77 -1.67
N ASN A 254 -12.51 -9.10 -0.49
CA ASN A 254 -13.14 -8.74 0.78
C ASN A 254 -13.11 -7.23 1.03
N LEU A 255 -11.95 -6.59 0.77
CA LEU A 255 -11.80 -5.15 0.94
C LEU A 255 -12.67 -4.38 -0.08
N ARG A 256 -12.73 -4.86 -1.33
CA ARG A 256 -13.59 -4.33 -2.38
C ARG A 256 -15.06 -4.38 -1.98
N ASP A 257 -15.56 -5.53 -1.51
CA ASP A 257 -16.96 -5.67 -1.11
C ASP A 257 -17.31 -4.75 0.09
N LEU A 258 -16.39 -4.62 1.04
CA LEU A 258 -16.59 -3.79 2.24
C LEU A 258 -16.53 -2.29 1.96
N THR A 259 -15.59 -1.82 1.13
CA THR A 259 -15.30 -0.38 0.98
C THR A 259 -15.64 0.20 -0.39
N GLY A 260 -15.91 -0.65 -1.37
CA GLY A 260 -15.91 -0.31 -2.79
C GLY A 260 -14.49 -0.29 -3.38
N PRO A 261 -14.37 -0.42 -4.71
CA PRO A 261 -13.07 -0.53 -5.37
C PRO A 261 -12.21 0.73 -5.22
N SER A 262 -12.80 1.91 -5.39
CA SER A 262 -12.07 3.19 -5.31
C SER A 262 -11.47 3.44 -3.92
N LEU A 263 -12.28 3.33 -2.85
CA LEU A 263 -11.78 3.57 -1.49
C LEU A 263 -10.80 2.47 -1.06
N GLY A 264 -11.05 1.20 -1.40
CA GLY A 264 -10.13 0.10 -1.14
C GLY A 264 -8.76 0.33 -1.78
N ALA A 265 -8.74 0.66 -3.07
CA ALA A 265 -7.51 0.97 -3.80
C ALA A 265 -6.78 2.18 -3.21
N LYS A 266 -7.49 3.26 -2.84
CA LYS A 266 -6.88 4.43 -2.17
C LYS A 266 -6.22 4.07 -0.84
N ILE A 267 -6.84 3.17 -0.06
CA ILE A 267 -6.26 2.69 1.20
C ILE A 267 -4.98 1.89 0.91
N ILE A 268 -5.00 0.97 -0.05
CA ILE A 268 -3.81 0.19 -0.46
C ILE A 268 -2.69 1.12 -0.92
N ALA A 269 -2.99 2.08 -1.80
CA ALA A 269 -2.06 3.09 -2.30
C ALA A 269 -1.44 3.92 -1.20
N HIS A 270 -2.25 4.46 -0.29
CA HIS A 270 -1.75 5.23 0.84
C HIS A 270 -0.85 4.40 1.77
N THR A 271 -1.07 3.10 1.89
CA THR A 271 -0.20 2.22 2.69
C THR A 271 1.06 1.76 1.96
N GLY A 272 1.07 1.80 0.62
CA GLY A 272 2.15 1.27 -0.22
C GLY A 272 2.08 -0.24 -0.44
N GLY A 273 0.89 -0.83 -0.45
CA GLY A 273 0.65 -2.24 -0.78
C GLY A 273 -0.21 -3.00 0.24
N ILE A 274 -0.89 -4.06 -0.21
CA ILE A 274 -1.85 -4.83 0.57
C ILE A 274 -1.19 -5.57 1.74
N ARG A 275 0.04 -6.05 1.55
CA ARG A 275 0.84 -6.69 2.60
C ARG A 275 1.02 -5.74 3.78
N ARG A 276 1.40 -4.49 3.51
CA ARG A 276 1.63 -3.49 4.55
C ARG A 276 0.31 -3.14 5.24
N LEU A 277 -0.77 -2.99 4.49
CA LEU A 277 -2.11 -2.78 5.03
C LEU A 277 -2.53 -3.91 5.99
N ALA A 278 -2.34 -5.17 5.62
CA ALA A 278 -2.69 -6.33 6.44
C ALA A 278 -1.97 -6.35 7.81
N LEU A 279 -0.74 -5.84 7.84
CA LEU A 279 0.09 -5.75 9.04
C LEU A 279 -0.24 -4.54 9.94
N LEU A 280 -0.96 -3.53 9.43
CA LEU A 280 -1.33 -2.38 10.24
C LEU A 280 -2.35 -2.74 11.33
N PRO A 281 -2.30 -2.07 12.49
CA PRO A 281 -3.36 -2.14 13.47
C PRO A 281 -4.56 -1.31 13.01
N SER A 282 -5.76 -1.72 13.45
CA SER A 282 -7.02 -1.03 13.12
C SER A 282 -7.04 0.45 13.50
N SER A 283 -6.37 0.83 14.60
CA SER A 283 -6.23 2.23 15.01
C SER A 283 -5.48 3.09 14.00
N THR A 284 -4.46 2.53 13.32
CA THR A 284 -3.75 3.22 12.25
C THR A 284 -4.63 3.31 11.01
N VAL A 285 -5.26 2.21 10.61
CA VAL A 285 -6.20 2.17 9.48
C VAL A 285 -7.31 3.22 9.62
N GLN A 286 -7.81 3.44 10.84
CA GLN A 286 -8.83 4.44 11.14
C GLN A 286 -8.42 5.87 10.73
N ILE A 287 -7.14 6.21 10.84
CA ILE A 287 -6.61 7.57 10.71
C ILE A 287 -5.68 7.76 9.51
N LEU A 288 -5.55 6.77 8.62
CA LEU A 288 -4.80 6.88 7.36
C LEU A 288 -5.32 8.07 6.54
N GLY A 289 -4.44 8.93 6.05
CA GLY A 289 -4.76 10.19 5.36
C GLY A 289 -5.11 11.37 6.29
N ALA A 290 -5.11 11.17 7.61
CA ALA A 290 -5.28 12.24 8.60
C ALA A 290 -4.00 12.51 9.41
N GLU A 291 -2.83 12.16 8.87
CA GLU A 291 -1.51 12.24 9.51
C GLU A 291 -1.23 13.67 9.98
N LYS A 292 -1.52 14.68 9.15
CA LYS A 292 -1.32 16.09 9.51
C LYS A 292 -2.10 16.48 10.78
N ALA A 293 -3.34 16.01 10.91
CA ALA A 293 -4.17 16.27 12.08
C ALA A 293 -3.71 15.44 13.30
N LEU A 294 -3.29 14.19 13.07
CA LEU A 294 -2.72 13.33 14.10
C LEU A 294 -1.42 13.90 14.68
N PHE A 295 -0.48 14.30 13.83
CA PHE A 295 0.78 14.90 14.28
C PHE A 295 0.57 16.23 14.97
N ARG A 296 -0.42 17.03 14.56
CA ARG A 296 -0.83 18.23 15.30
C ARG A 296 -1.33 17.86 16.70
N HIS A 297 -2.18 16.84 16.82
CA HIS A 297 -2.63 16.32 18.12
C HIS A 297 -1.47 15.90 19.01
N LEU A 298 -0.52 15.11 18.49
CA LEU A 298 0.64 14.63 19.25
C LEU A 298 1.54 15.78 19.73
N LYS A 299 1.72 16.83 18.92
CA LYS A 299 2.55 18.00 19.26
C LYS A 299 1.87 18.97 20.23
N THR A 300 0.56 19.18 20.10
CA THR A 300 -0.16 20.26 20.80
C THR A 300 -1.07 19.77 21.92
N GLY A 301 -1.40 18.48 21.96
CA GLY A 301 -2.41 17.91 22.86
C GLY A 301 -3.85 18.28 22.49
N GLU A 302 -4.11 18.76 21.27
CA GLU A 302 -5.47 19.00 20.74
C GLU A 302 -6.32 17.71 20.70
N LYS A 303 -7.53 17.72 20.13
CA LYS A 303 -8.30 16.46 19.96
C LYS A 303 -7.76 15.68 18.75
N PRO A 304 -7.59 14.35 18.84
CA PRO A 304 -7.16 13.54 17.71
C PRO A 304 -8.23 13.50 16.60
N PRO A 305 -7.83 13.25 15.34
CA PRO A 305 -8.77 13.00 14.27
C PRO A 305 -9.59 11.73 14.55
N LYS A 306 -10.87 11.73 14.13
CA LYS A 306 -11.77 10.58 14.33
C LYS A 306 -11.71 9.56 13.18
N HIS A 307 -11.25 10.01 12.02
CA HIS A 307 -11.20 9.25 10.77
C HIS A 307 -10.25 9.96 9.81
N GLY A 308 -9.65 9.22 8.89
CA GLY A 308 -8.94 9.75 7.72
C GLY A 308 -9.68 9.45 6.42
N LEU A 309 -9.04 8.76 5.47
CA LEU A 309 -9.57 8.37 4.16
C LEU A 309 -10.90 7.62 4.27
N ILE A 310 -11.06 6.78 5.30
CA ILE A 310 -12.30 6.04 5.55
C ILE A 310 -13.54 6.92 5.77
N TYR A 311 -13.36 8.24 5.93
CA TYR A 311 -14.48 9.20 5.90
C TYR A 311 -15.22 9.20 4.57
N GLN A 312 -14.57 8.80 3.47
CA GLN A 312 -15.18 8.74 2.15
C GLN A 312 -16.27 7.67 2.05
N HIS A 313 -16.25 6.67 2.94
CA HIS A 313 -17.25 5.61 2.97
C HIS A 313 -18.65 6.18 3.25
N PRO A 314 -19.70 5.80 2.47
CA PRO A 314 -21.06 6.34 2.61
C PRO A 314 -21.60 6.28 4.05
N ASP A 315 -21.45 5.15 4.73
CA ASP A 315 -21.93 5.01 6.11
C ASP A 315 -21.18 5.88 7.13
N VAL A 316 -19.91 6.21 6.89
CA VAL A 316 -19.15 7.10 7.78
C VAL A 316 -19.52 8.56 7.51
N ARG A 317 -19.56 8.96 6.23
CA ARG A 317 -19.93 10.31 5.81
C ARG A 317 -21.36 10.65 6.20
N GLY A 318 -22.30 9.75 5.92
CA GLY A 318 -23.73 9.89 6.21
C GLY A 318 -24.08 9.76 7.69
N SER A 319 -23.16 9.25 8.52
CA SER A 319 -23.39 9.14 9.95
C SER A 319 -23.42 10.48 10.69
N ARG A 320 -24.32 10.58 11.67
CA ARG A 320 -24.44 11.72 12.59
C ARG A 320 -23.11 11.96 13.33
N TRP A 321 -22.77 13.22 13.58
CA TRP A 321 -21.43 13.61 14.07
C TRP A 321 -21.01 12.98 15.42
N TRP A 322 -21.99 12.63 16.27
CA TRP A 322 -21.75 12.00 17.58
C TRP A 322 -21.52 10.49 17.52
N ILE A 323 -22.00 9.80 16.48
CA ILE A 323 -21.76 8.36 16.26
C ILE A 323 -20.64 8.10 15.26
N ARG A 324 -20.32 9.06 14.39
CA ARG A 324 -19.34 8.91 13.30
C ARG A 324 -18.02 8.28 13.72
N GLY A 325 -17.45 8.68 14.87
CA GLY A 325 -16.21 8.09 15.36
C GLY A 325 -16.32 6.63 15.79
N LYS A 326 -17.51 6.18 16.22
CA LYS A 326 -17.77 4.76 16.51
C LYS A 326 -17.89 3.96 15.22
N VAL A 327 -18.60 4.50 14.23
CA VAL A 327 -18.75 3.87 12.91
C VAL A 327 -17.39 3.76 12.20
N ALA A 328 -16.59 4.83 12.19
CA ALA A 328 -15.24 4.81 11.64
C ALA A 328 -14.35 3.75 12.30
N ARG A 329 -14.43 3.58 13.62
CA ARG A 329 -13.68 2.53 14.34
C ARG A 329 -14.15 1.12 13.97
N ALA A 330 -15.46 0.91 13.87
CA ALA A 330 -16.01 -0.38 13.45
C ALA A 330 -15.59 -0.73 12.01
N LEU A 331 -15.65 0.24 11.10
CA LEU A 331 -15.22 0.09 9.71
C LEU A 331 -13.72 -0.24 9.65
N ALA A 332 -12.87 0.52 10.34
CA ALA A 332 -11.43 0.28 10.36
C ALA A 332 -11.07 -1.12 10.88
N GLY A 333 -11.82 -1.63 11.87
CA GLY A 333 -11.66 -2.99 12.37
C GLY A 333 -11.95 -4.04 11.31
N LYS A 334 -13.02 -3.85 10.55
CA LYS A 334 -13.42 -4.75 9.46
C LYS A 334 -12.52 -4.63 8.23
N ILE A 335 -12.00 -3.42 7.92
CA ILE A 335 -10.97 -3.23 6.89
C ILE A 335 -9.69 -4.00 7.24
N SER A 336 -9.23 -3.94 8.50
CA SER A 336 -8.03 -4.70 8.92
C SER A 336 -8.25 -6.21 8.82
N LEU A 337 -9.48 -6.68 9.10
CA LEU A 337 -9.84 -8.09 8.95
C LEU A 337 -9.87 -8.50 7.48
N ALA A 338 -10.53 -7.71 6.63
CA ALA A 338 -10.61 -7.92 5.18
C ALA A 338 -9.21 -7.99 4.56
N ALA A 339 -8.36 -6.99 4.80
CA ALA A 339 -7.01 -6.94 4.26
C ALA A 339 -6.15 -8.14 4.68
N ARG A 340 -6.32 -8.66 5.91
CA ARG A 340 -5.63 -9.88 6.35
C ARG A 340 -6.17 -11.13 5.70
N LYS A 341 -7.49 -11.24 5.55
CA LYS A 341 -8.13 -12.38 4.88
C LYS A 341 -7.72 -12.42 3.41
N ASP A 342 -7.79 -11.27 2.71
CA ASP A 342 -7.33 -11.11 1.33
C ASP A 342 -5.86 -11.51 1.19
N TYR A 343 -4.94 -10.93 1.98
CA TYR A 343 -3.50 -11.17 1.83
C TYR A 343 -3.04 -12.57 2.26
N PHE A 344 -3.54 -13.11 3.38
CA PHE A 344 -3.01 -14.37 3.94
C PHE A 344 -3.78 -15.62 3.50
N SER A 345 -5.06 -15.48 3.10
CA SER A 345 -5.86 -16.64 2.66
C SER A 345 -6.32 -16.56 1.21
N GLY A 346 -6.47 -15.36 0.63
CA GLY A 346 -7.02 -15.19 -0.72
C GLY A 346 -8.49 -15.59 -0.87
N GLU A 347 -9.17 -15.98 0.21
CA GLU A 347 -10.57 -16.42 0.19
C GLU A 347 -11.52 -15.27 0.43
N TYR A 348 -12.58 -15.19 -0.36
CA TYR A 348 -13.70 -14.29 -0.14
C TYR A 348 -14.59 -14.76 1.04
N ASP A 349 -14.89 -13.84 1.94
CA ASP A 349 -15.67 -14.03 3.17
C ASP A 349 -16.72 -12.90 3.32
N PRO A 350 -17.98 -13.16 2.92
CA PRO A 350 -19.05 -12.16 3.00
C PRO A 350 -19.42 -11.77 4.44
N SER A 351 -19.07 -12.60 5.43
CA SER A 351 -19.39 -12.34 6.85
C SER A 351 -18.70 -11.08 7.39
N ILE A 352 -17.63 -10.62 6.73
CA ILE A 352 -16.91 -9.40 7.09
C ILE A 352 -17.83 -8.18 6.91
N LYS A 353 -18.45 -8.04 5.73
CA LYS A 353 -19.37 -6.95 5.40
C LYS A 353 -20.66 -7.06 6.19
N GLU A 354 -21.25 -8.24 6.28
CA GLU A 354 -22.45 -8.47 7.08
C GLU A 354 -22.22 -8.08 8.55
N GLY A 355 -21.09 -8.49 9.12
CA GLY A 355 -20.70 -8.13 10.47
C GLY A 355 -20.46 -6.63 10.66
N PHE A 356 -20.01 -5.91 9.63
CA PHE A 356 -19.96 -4.44 9.68
C PHE A 356 -21.37 -3.84 9.74
N GLN A 357 -22.29 -4.32 8.90
CA GLN A 357 -23.66 -3.81 8.82
C GLN A 357 -24.43 -4.03 10.12
N ILE A 358 -24.32 -5.22 10.72
CA ILE A 358 -24.88 -5.51 12.05
C ILE A 358 -24.35 -4.50 13.08
N LYS A 359 -23.04 -4.26 13.08
CA LYS A 359 -22.42 -3.33 14.03
C LYS A 359 -22.85 -1.88 13.82
N LEU A 360 -23.05 -1.48 12.57
CA LEU A 360 -23.55 -0.15 12.21
C LEU A 360 -24.95 0.08 12.79
N GLU A 361 -25.85 -0.88 12.61
CA GLU A 361 -27.22 -0.81 13.13
C GLU A 361 -27.26 -0.79 14.66
N GLU A 362 -26.42 -1.59 15.33
CA GLU A 362 -26.25 -1.53 16.79
C GLU A 362 -25.79 -0.14 17.27
N ILE A 363 -24.84 0.49 16.57
CA ILE A 363 -24.32 1.81 16.92
C ILE A 363 -25.42 2.87 16.77
N LYS A 364 -26.21 2.81 15.70
CA LYS A 364 -27.35 3.72 15.45
C LYS A 364 -28.41 3.56 16.55
N LYS A 365 -28.84 2.32 16.83
CA LYS A 365 -29.86 2.01 17.84
C LYS A 365 -29.44 2.40 19.26
N SER A 366 -28.19 2.17 19.63
CA SER A 366 -27.68 2.47 20.98
C SER A 366 -27.35 3.95 21.22
N ASN A 367 -27.28 4.78 20.17
CA ASN A 367 -26.90 6.19 20.30
C ASN A 367 -27.83 7.12 19.48
N PRO A 368 -29.15 7.08 19.73
CA PRO A 368 -30.13 7.86 18.95
C PRO A 368 -29.91 9.37 19.12
N PHE A 369 -29.49 9.79 20.31
CA PHE A 369 -29.28 11.18 20.68
C PHE A 369 -27.80 11.47 20.99
N PRO A 370 -27.33 12.71 20.78
CA PRO A 370 -25.99 13.09 21.20
C PRO A 370 -25.87 12.94 22.72
N LYS A 371 -24.73 12.39 23.18
CA LYS A 371 -24.43 12.41 24.62
C LYS A 371 -24.44 13.87 25.07
N ARG A 372 -25.36 14.22 25.98
CA ARG A 372 -25.35 15.53 26.64
C ARG A 372 -23.96 15.71 27.21
N THR A 373 -23.21 16.68 26.70
CA THR A 373 -21.96 17.11 27.32
C THR A 373 -22.35 17.57 28.71
N GLY A 374 -22.09 16.74 29.73
CA GLY A 374 -22.09 17.21 31.11
C GLY A 374 -21.27 18.48 31.10
N LYS A 375 -21.87 19.61 31.50
CA LYS A 375 -21.14 20.86 31.71
C LYS A 375 -19.89 20.44 32.47
N SER A 376 -18.72 20.53 31.85
CA SER A 376 -17.50 20.38 32.62
C SER A 376 -17.62 21.48 33.66
N GLU A 377 -17.73 21.09 34.93
CA GLU A 377 -17.57 22.02 36.01
C GLU A 377 -16.26 22.72 35.71
N LYS A 378 -16.36 23.99 35.29
CA LYS A 378 -15.22 24.88 35.21
C LYS A 378 -14.70 24.91 36.65
N LYS A 379 -13.75 24.04 36.97
CA LYS A 379 -12.92 24.19 38.17
C LYS A 379 -12.40 25.61 38.08
N LYS A 380 -12.99 26.51 38.88
CA LYS A 380 -12.52 27.86 39.07
C LYS A 380 -11.08 27.70 39.52
N LYS A 381 -10.13 27.91 38.60
CA LYS A 381 -8.72 28.10 38.96
C LYS A 381 -8.65 29.44 39.69
N GLN A 382 -8.97 29.41 40.98
CA GLN A 382 -8.43 30.37 41.93
C GLN A 382 -6.91 30.11 42.00
N GLY A 383 -6.12 31.16 41.84
CA GLY A 383 -4.70 31.11 42.21
C GLY A 383 -3.71 31.54 41.13
N LYS A 384 -3.34 32.81 41.21
CA LYS A 384 -2.04 33.41 40.86
C LYS A 384 -1.69 33.57 39.38
N LYS A 385 -1.84 34.83 38.95
CA LYS A 385 -1.04 35.52 37.94
C LYS A 385 0.43 35.08 37.98
N ARG A 386 0.91 34.47 36.90
CA ARG A 386 2.25 34.72 36.37
C ARG A 386 2.11 34.94 34.87
N LYS A 387 2.12 36.21 34.46
CA LYS A 387 2.38 36.61 33.07
C LYS A 387 3.81 36.15 32.75
N ARG A 388 3.99 34.95 32.20
CA ARG A 388 5.15 34.68 31.35
C ARG A 388 4.82 35.31 30.00
N LYS A 389 5.54 36.38 29.64
CA LYS A 389 5.62 36.85 28.25
C LYS A 389 6.02 35.62 27.43
N LYS A 390 5.10 35.08 26.63
CA LYS A 390 5.47 34.23 25.50
C LYS A 390 5.92 35.20 24.43
N ASP A 391 7.20 35.16 24.11
CA ASP A 391 7.70 35.77 22.89
C ASP A 391 6.86 35.24 21.74
N LYS A 392 6.16 36.16 21.08
CA LYS A 392 5.48 35.90 19.83
C LYS A 392 6.57 35.72 18.78
N PHE A 393 7.09 34.51 18.63
CA PHE A 393 7.66 34.11 17.34
C PHE A 393 6.50 34.04 16.36
N ARG A 394 6.24 35.18 15.71
CA ARG A 394 5.50 35.25 14.45
C ARG A 394 6.36 34.49 13.43
N TYR A 395 5.98 33.28 13.10
CA TYR A 395 6.44 32.69 11.84
C TYR A 395 5.76 33.47 10.72
N ASN A 396 6.56 34.18 9.93
CA ASN A 396 6.09 34.79 8.69
C ASN A 396 5.71 33.69 7.71
N LYS A 397 4.64 33.90 6.94
CA LYS A 397 4.32 33.11 5.75
C LYS A 397 5.55 33.17 4.82
N GLY A 398 6.22 32.04 4.60
CA GLY A 398 7.40 31.98 3.73
C GLY A 398 8.14 30.64 3.75
N ASP A 399 8.14 29.92 4.86
CA ASP A 399 8.91 28.66 4.96
C ASP A 399 8.09 27.44 4.52
N TYR A 400 7.79 27.40 3.22
CA TYR A 400 7.46 26.17 2.52
C TYR A 400 8.42 26.06 1.33
N SER A 401 9.55 25.40 1.53
CA SER A 401 10.29 24.79 0.41
C SER A 401 9.72 23.38 0.22
N TYR A 402 9.22 23.13 -0.99
CA TYR A 402 8.72 21.84 -1.46
C TYR A 402 9.79 20.74 -1.36
#